data_AF-A0A382XGJ3-F1
#
_entry.id   AF-A0A382XGJ3-F1
#
_cell.length_a   1.000
_cell.length_b   1.000
_cell.length_c   1.000
_cell.angle_alpha   90.00
_cell.angle_beta   90.00
_cell.angle_gamma   90.00
#
_symmetry.space_group_name_H-M   'P 1'
#
loop_
_entity.id
_entity.type
_entity.pdbx_description
1 polymer ?
#
loop_
_entity_poly.entity_id
_entity_poly.type
_entity_poly.pdbx_seq_one_letter_code
_entity_poly.pdbx_strand_id
1 'polypeptide(L)' 'MSNSVLLKNCIEKKGIVKVCGAFDAMSAKLVENVGFDAVWAGSFAI' A
#
# COMPACT_ATOMS: atom_id res chain seq x y z
N MET A 1 1.72 -12.04 11.02
CA MET A 1 2.89 -11.48 10.30
C MET A 1 2.85 -9.96 10.45
N SER A 2 4.00 -9.31 10.58
CA SER A 2 4.06 -7.84 10.57
C SER A 2 3.92 -7.30 9.15
N ASN A 3 3.28 -6.14 8.99
CA ASN A 3 3.19 -5.42 7.71
C ASN A 3 4.56 -5.09 7.13
N SER A 4 5.56 -4.85 7.98
CA SER A 4 6.94 -4.61 7.55
C SER A 4 7.57 -5.83 6.85
N VAL A 5 7.22 -7.04 7.29
CA VAL A 5 7.70 -8.30 6.69
C VAL A 5 7.00 -8.54 5.35
N LEU A 6 5.69 -8.24 5.26
CA LEU A 6 4.94 -8.33 4.00
C LEU A 6 5.50 -7.37 2.95
N LEU A 7 5.76 -6.12 3.34
CA LEU A 7 6.33 -5.11 2.45
C LEU A 7 7.72 -5.51 1.95
N LYS A 8 8.59 -5.99 2.85
CA LYS A 8 9.91 -6.53 2.47
C LYS A 8 9.78 -7.67 1.44
N ASN A 9 8.90 -8.63 1.69
CA ASN A 9 8.65 -9.75 0.78
C ASN A 9 8.11 -9.29 -0.59
N CYS A 10 7.25 -8.26 -0.63
CA CYS A 10 6.74 -7.70 -1.88
C CYS A 10 7.85 -7.03 -2.70
N ILE A 11 8.74 -6.27 -2.05
CA ILE A 11 9.88 -5.63 -2.70
C ILE A 11 10.84 -6.70 -3.26
N GLU A 12 11.19 -7.70 -2.45
CA GLU A 12 12.11 -8.77 -2.85
C GLU A 12 11.57 -9.64 -4.00
N LYS A 13 10.25 -9.88 -4.07
CA LYS A 13 9.62 -10.70 -5.11
C LYS A 13 9.35 -9.97 -6.42
N LYS A 14 8.82 -8.74 -6.36
CA LYS A 14 8.39 -8.00 -7.57
C LYS A 14 9.44 -7.02 -8.09
N GLY A 15 10.41 -6.62 -7.28
CA GLY A 15 11.42 -5.59 -7.60
C GLY A 15 10.87 -4.16 -7.63
N ILE A 16 9.61 -3.96 -8.04
CA ILE A 16 8.90 -2.67 -8.01
C ILE A 16 7.53 -2.87 -7.35
N VAL A 17 7.26 -2.07 -6.33
CA VAL A 17 5.98 -2.07 -5.59
C VAL A 17 5.16 -0.87 -6.03
N LYS A 18 3.93 -1.10 -6.52
CA LYS A 18 3.02 -0.02 -6.89
C LYS A 18 2.26 0.44 -5.66
N VAL A 19 2.43 1.71 -5.30
CA VAL A 19 1.81 2.30 -4.10
C VAL A 19 0.87 3.42 -4.51
N CYS A 20 -0.35 3.43 -3.96
CA CYS A 20 -1.30 4.52 -4.15
C CYS A 20 -1.55 5.28 -2.83
N GLY A 21 -1.77 6.59 -2.92
CA GLY A 21 -2.13 7.39 -1.75
C GLY A 21 -3.56 7.09 -1.28
N ALA A 22 -3.75 6.93 0.03
CA ALA A 22 -5.06 6.82 0.64
C ALA A 22 -5.09 7.65 1.93
N PHE A 23 -6.16 8.43 2.14
CA PHE A 23 -6.33 9.31 3.30
C PHE A 23 -7.38 8.82 4.30
N ASP A 24 -8.28 7.93 3.88
CA ASP A 24 -9.26 7.27 4.72
C ASP A 24 -9.35 5.76 4.42
N ALA A 25 -10.11 5.04 5.24
CA ALA A 25 -10.28 3.59 5.08
C ALA A 25 -11.00 3.22 3.77
N MET A 26 -11.90 4.09 3.27
CA MET A 26 -12.67 3.82 2.05
C MET A 26 -11.78 3.94 0.80
N SER A 27 -10.92 4.96 0.75
CA SER A 27 -9.89 5.11 -0.29
C SER A 27 -8.90 3.96 -0.26
N ALA A 28 -8.48 3.50 0.93
CA ALA A 28 -7.60 2.34 1.05
C ALA A 28 -8.23 1.07 0.49
N LYS A 29 -9.54 0.86 0.71
CA LYS A 29 -10.27 -0.29 0.18
C LYS A 29 -10.40 -0.24 -1.35
N LEU A 30 -10.57 0.96 -1.91
CA LEU A 30 -10.57 1.16 -3.35
C LEU A 30 -9.20 0.83 -3.97
N VAL A 31 -8.11 1.28 -3.34
CA VAL A 31 -6.73 0.97 -3.77
C VAL A 31 -6.46 -0.53 -3.79
N GLU A 32 -6.93 -1.25 -2.76
CA GLU A 32 -6.85 -2.71 -2.72
C GLU A 32 -7.63 -3.36 -3.88
N ASN A 33 -8.86 -2.91 -4.16
CA ASN A 33 -9.68 -3.46 -5.25
C ASN A 33 -9.10 -3.22 -6.65
N VAL A 34 -8.35 -2.13 -6.85
CA VAL A 34 -7.69 -1.82 -8.12
C VAL A 34 -6.42 -2.67 -8.33
N GLY A 35 -5.92 -3.34 -7.29
CA GLY A 35 -4.78 -4.25 -7.39
C GLY A 35 -3.42 -3.59 -7.21
N PHE A 36 -3.36 -2.49 -6.45
CA PHE A 36 -2.09 -1.93 -5.97
C PHE A 36 -1.48 -2.85 -4.91
N ASP A 37 -0.15 -2.79 -4.77
CA ASP A 37 0.60 -3.64 -3.84
C ASP A 37 0.59 -3.09 -2.41
N ALA A 38 0.46 -1.77 -2.26
CA ALA A 38 0.40 -1.09 -0.97
C ALA A 38 -0.30 0.27 -1.05
N VAL A 39 -0.62 0.81 0.12
CA VAL A 39 -1.14 2.18 0.32
C VAL A 39 -0.12 3.06 1.02
N TRP A 40 -0.06 4.33 0.62
CA TRP A 40 0.71 5.37 1.30
C TRP A 40 -0.24 6.35 2.00
N ALA A 41 -0.19 6.35 3.33
CA ALA A 41 -0.91 7.33 4.15
C ALA A 41 -0.04 8.58 4.31
N GLY A 42 -0.22 9.56 3.44
CA GLY A 42 0.53 10.81 3.46
C GLY A 42 -0.05 11.79 4.50
N SER A 43 0.82 12.40 5.31
CA SER A 43 0.44 13.38 6.34
C SER A 43 -0.25 14.65 5.80
N PHE A 44 -0.19 14.91 4.49
CA PHE A 44 -0.80 16.10 3.89
C PHE A 44 -2.33 15.99 3.77
N ALA A 45 -2.88 14.77 3.80
CA ALA A 45 -4.30 14.51 3.59
C ALA A 45 -5.02 13.97 4.84
N ILE A 46 -4.33 13.96 5.99
CA ILE A 46 -4.80 13.44 7.28
C ILE A 46 -4.99 14.60 8.26
#